data_AF-A0A3A8W953-F1
#
_entry.id   AF-A0A3A8W953-F1
#
_cell.length_a   1.000
_cell.length_b   1.000
_cell.length_c   1.000
_cell.angle_alpha   90.00
_cell.angle_beta   90.00
_cell.angle_gamma   90.00
#
_symmetry.space_group_name_H-M   'P 1'
#
loop_
_entity.id
_entity.type
_entity.pdbx_description
1 polymer ?
#
loop_
_entity_poly.entity_id
_entity_poly.type
_entity_poly.pdbx_seq_one_letter_code
_entity_poly.pdbx_strand_id
1 'polypeptide(L)' 'MSATDLGAKMGMSQQNFSKRLQVGKFSKDEYNQMAEILGAKFIFRFEFPDGTRI' A
#
# COMPACT_ATOMS: atom_id res chain seq x y z
N MET A 1 10.38 6.55 -7.20
CA MET A 1 9.24 7.28 -6.61
C MET A 1 9.48 7.38 -5.12
N SER A 2 9.41 8.57 -4.52
CA SER A 2 9.58 8.72 -3.06
C SER A 2 8.26 8.48 -2.32
N ALA A 3 8.32 8.20 -1.01
CA ALA A 3 7.12 8.08 -0.17
C ALA A 3 6.29 9.38 -0.17
N THR A 4 6.96 10.53 -0.27
CA THR A 4 6.30 11.85 -0.40
C THR A 4 5.52 11.96 -1.71
N ASP A 5 6.11 11.54 -2.83
CA ASP A 5 5.42 11.57 -4.13
C ASP A 5 4.22 10.64 -4.16
N LEU A 6 4.34 9.46 -3.53
CA LEU A 6 3.25 8.50 -3.39
C LEU A 6 2.12 9.09 -2.54
N GLY A 7 2.44 9.69 -1.40
CA GLY A 7 1.46 10.36 -0.54
C GLY A 7 0.72 11.50 -1.24
N ALA A 8 1.44 12.31 -2.03
CA ALA A 8 0.83 13.38 -2.81
C ALA A 8 -0.12 12.84 -3.90
N LYS A 9 0.28 11.77 -4.61
CA LYS A 9 -0.59 11.09 -5.61
C LYS A 9 -1.80 10.40 -4.98
N MET A 10 -1.69 9.98 -3.73
CA MET A 10 -2.81 9.47 -2.92
C MET A 10 -3.72 10.58 -2.38
N GLY A 11 -3.43 11.87 -2.67
CA GLY A 11 -4.22 13.00 -2.18
C GLY A 11 -4.00 13.33 -0.70
N MET A 12 -2.90 12.85 -0.09
CA MET A 12 -2.59 13.05 1.32
C MET A 12 -1.44 14.05 1.51
N SER A 13 -1.45 14.76 2.64
CA SER A 13 -0.28 15.54 3.05
C SER A 13 0.88 14.60 3.42
N GLN A 14 2.12 15.06 3.20
CA GLN A 14 3.33 14.28 3.52
C GLN A 14 3.35 13.78 4.97
N GLN A 15 2.96 14.64 5.92
CA GLN A 15 2.94 14.31 7.35
C GLN A 15 1.90 13.22 7.66
N ASN A 16 0.70 13.32 7.10
CA ASN A 16 -0.36 12.32 7.28
C ASN A 16 0.06 10.97 6.67
N PHE A 17 0.56 10.99 5.43
CA PHE A 17 1.00 9.78 4.75
C PHE A 17 2.15 9.09 5.50
N SER A 18 3.15 9.84 5.96
CA SER A 18 4.29 9.28 6.71
C SER A 18 3.86 8.63 8.01
N LYS A 19 2.94 9.27 8.76
CA LYS A 19 2.39 8.70 9.99
C LYS A 19 1.59 7.41 9.72
N ARG A 20 0.78 7.39 8.67
CA ARG A 20 0.00 6.20 8.30
C ARG A 20 0.87 5.06 7.81
N LEU A 21 1.94 5.37 7.09
CA LEU A 21 2.94 4.41 6.63
C LEU A 21 3.65 3.74 7.82
N GLN A 22 4.02 4.50 8.84
CA GLN A 22 4.60 3.96 10.08
C GLN A 22 3.63 3.04 10.84
N VAL A 23 2.34 3.38 10.85
CA VAL A 23 1.31 2.60 11.57
C VAL A 23 0.83 1.39 10.75
N GLY A 24 1.05 1.37 9.44
CA GLY A 24 0.64 0.28 8.54
C GLY A 24 -0.88 0.15 8.37
N LYS A 25 -1.65 1.21 8.64
CA LYS A 25 -3.11 1.22 8.55
C LYS A 25 -3.58 1.88 7.26
N PHE A 26 -3.67 1.08 6.21
CA PHE A 26 -4.37 1.41 4.96
C PHE A 26 -5.49 0.41 4.73
N SER A 27 -6.57 0.87 4.11
CA SER A 27 -7.62 -0.02 3.61
C SER A 27 -7.10 -0.82 2.41
N LYS A 28 -7.80 -1.90 2.07
CA LYS A 28 -7.48 -2.69 0.87
C LYS A 28 -7.52 -1.83 -0.40
N ASP A 29 -8.48 -0.91 -0.50
CA ASP A 29 -8.61 -0.01 -1.65
C ASP A 29 -7.42 0.96 -1.73
N GLU A 30 -6.97 1.47 -0.60
CA GLU A 30 -5.77 2.31 -0.55
C GLU A 30 -4.51 1.54 -0.95
N TYR A 31 -4.37 0.29 -0.51
CA TYR A 31 -3.25 -0.56 -0.96
C TYR A 31 -3.31 -0.84 -2.46
N ASN A 32 -4.50 -1.05 -3.03
CA ASN A 32 -4.67 -1.21 -4.46
C ASN A 32 -4.32 0.07 -5.22
N GLN A 33 -4.77 1.22 -4.73
CA GLN A 33 -4.45 2.52 -5.31
C GLN A 33 -2.94 2.81 -5.26
N MET A 34 -2.28 2.51 -4.14
CA MET A 34 -0.83 2.60 -4.01
C MET A 34 -0.11 1.70 -5.02
N ALA A 35 -0.61 0.46 -5.20
CA ALA A 35 -0.04 -0.47 -6.16
C ALA A 35 -0.20 0.02 -7.61
N GLU A 36 -1.36 0.55 -7.97
CA GLU A 36 -1.62 1.16 -9.28
C GLU A 36 -0.66 2.33 -9.55
N ILE A 37 -0.51 3.24 -8.59
CA ILE A 37 0.40 4.38 -8.70
C ILE A 37 1.86 3.93 -8.87
N LEU A 38 2.24 2.84 -8.21
CA LEU A 38 3.60 2.27 -8.27
C LEU A 38 3.83 1.38 -9.51
N GLY A 39 2.79 1.06 -10.28
CA GLY A 39 2.88 0.06 -11.35
C GLY A 39 3.09 -1.37 -10.83
N ALA A 40 2.70 -1.63 -9.58
CA ALA A 40 2.80 -2.91 -8.91
C ALA A 40 1.41 -3.56 -8.73
N LYS A 41 1.39 -4.79 -8.23
CA LYS A 41 0.16 -5.46 -7.78
C LYS A 41 0.25 -5.70 -6.28
N PHE A 42 -0.71 -5.18 -5.54
CA PHE A 42 -0.89 -5.56 -4.14
C PHE A 42 -1.55 -6.94 -4.09
N ILE A 43 -0.92 -7.90 -3.42
CA ILE A 43 -1.49 -9.24 -3.22
C ILE A 43 -1.61 -9.50 -1.73
N PHE A 44 -2.84 -9.46 -1.23
CA PHE A 44 -3.16 -9.87 0.13
C PHE A 44 -3.65 -11.31 0.09
N ARG A 45 -2.74 -12.26 0.38
CA ARG A 45 -3.02 -13.69 0.42
C ARG A 45 -2.25 -14.35 1.55
N PHE A 46 -2.80 -15.41 2.12
CA PHE A 46 -2.10 -16.37 2.94
C PHE A 46 -1.45 -17.41 2.04
N GLU A 47 -0.18 -17.72 2.28
CA GLU A 47 0.56 -18.76 1.58
C GLU A 47 0.97 -19.81 2.60
N PHE A 48 0.43 -21.02 2.45
CA PHE A 48 0.69 -22.14 3.35
C PHE A 48 1.92 -22.94 2.86
N PRO A 49 2.62 -23.67 3.75
CA PRO A 49 3.80 -24.44 3.36
C PRO A 49 3.54 -25.53 2.31
N ASP A 50 2.30 -25.96 2.15
CA ASP A 50 1.83 -26.93 1.14
C ASP A 50 1.59 -26.31 -0.25
N GLY A 51 1.75 -24.99 -0.39
CA GLY A 51 1.49 -24.24 -1.62
C GLY A 51 0.05 -23.76 -1.79
N THR A 52 -0.84 -24.04 -0.83
CA THR A 52 -2.21 -23.50 -0.82
C THR A 52 -2.19 -21.98 -0.65
N ARG A 53 -3.04 -21.26 -1.40
CA ARG A 53 -3.17 -19.79 -1.37
C ARG A 53 -4.61 -19.39 -1.07
N ILE A 54 -4.83 -18.58 -0.03
CA ILE A 54 -6.15 -18.08 0.42
C ILE A 54 -6.16 -16.56 0.48
#